data_AF-A0A0F2JEP1-F1
#
_entry.id   AF-A0A0F2JEP1-F1
#
_cell.length_a   1.000
_cell.length_b   1.000
_cell.length_c   1.000
_cell.angle_alpha   90.00
_cell.angle_beta   90.00
_cell.angle_gamma   90.00
#
_symmetry.space_group_name_H-M   'P 1'
#
loop_
_entity.id
_entity.type
_entity.pdbx_description
1 polymer ?
#
loop_
_entity_poly.entity_id
_entity_poly.type
_entity_poly.pdbx_seq_one_letter_code
_entity_poly.pdbx_strand_id
1 'polypeptide(L)' 'MPLPQKSAEKDFAEFVNKNKDLINRIAKSNTTQNDAGVTVIPKDDPWREEHEWDEMYKELKEK' A
#
# COMPACT_ATOMS: atom_id res chain seq x y z
N MET A 1 13.58 -23.76 -0.41
CA MET A 1 14.00 -23.20 0.89
C MET A 1 12.75 -22.81 1.66
N PRO A 2 12.54 -23.26 2.90
CA PRO A 2 11.38 -22.84 3.68
C PRO A 2 11.59 -21.41 4.20
N LEU A 3 10.58 -20.55 4.05
CA LEU A 3 10.57 -19.20 4.60
C LEU A 3 10.37 -19.26 6.13
N PRO A 4 11.16 -18.54 6.94
CA PRO A 4 10.95 -18.48 8.38
C PRO A 4 9.71 -17.64 8.70
N GLN A 5 8.66 -18.26 9.24
CA GLN A 5 7.30 -17.69 9.18
C GLN A 5 6.61 -17.29 10.50
N LYS A 6 7.23 -17.32 11.70
CA LYS A 6 6.43 -17.04 12.93
C LYS A 6 7.04 -16.19 14.05
N SER A 7 8.35 -16.00 14.14
CA SER A 7 8.94 -15.17 15.20
C SER A 7 9.00 -13.68 14.86
N ALA A 8 9.11 -13.33 13.58
CA ALA A 8 9.22 -11.94 13.11
C ALA A 8 7.89 -11.16 13.13
N GLU A 9 6.75 -11.85 13.01
CA GLU A 9 5.43 -11.20 12.94
C GLU A 9 5.04 -10.50 14.24
N LYS A 10 5.40 -11.07 15.40
CA LYS A 10 5.13 -10.46 16.71
C LYS A 10 5.94 -9.17 16.91
N ASP A 11 7.18 -9.18 16.46
CA ASP A 11 8.09 -8.05 16.57
C ASP A 11 7.66 -6.90 15.62
N PHE A 12 7.22 -7.25 14.41
CA PHE A 12 6.66 -6.27 13.47
C PHE A 12 5.36 -5.65 13.96
N ALA A 13 4.43 -6.47 14.47
CA ALA A 13 3.15 -5.96 14.99
C ALA A 13 3.36 -5.01 16.19
N GLU A 14 4.28 -5.34 17.09
CA GLU A 14 4.65 -4.43 18.19
C GLU A 14 5.31 -3.14 17.68
N PHE A 15 6.21 -3.24 16.70
CA PHE A 15 6.84 -2.08 16.09
C PHE A 15 5.80 -1.15 15.46
N VAL A 16 4.85 -1.68 14.68
CA VAL A 16 3.79 -0.90 14.04
C VAL A 16 2.92 -0.22 15.10
N ASN A 17 2.56 -0.93 16.17
CA ASN A 17 1.75 -0.35 17.24
C ASN A 17 2.47 0.78 17.99
N LYS A 18 3.77 0.60 18.30
CA LYS A 18 4.59 1.62 18.98
C LYS A 18 4.84 2.86 18.10
N ASN A 19 4.94 2.68 16.78
CA ASN A 19 5.28 3.75 15.84
C ASN A 19 4.11 4.23 14.99
N LYS A 20 2.88 3.85 15.34
CA LYS A 20 1.67 4.04 14.52
C LYS A 20 1.49 5.48 14.03
N ASP A 21 1.69 6.46 14.90
CA ASP A 21 1.52 7.87 14.56
C ASP A 21 2.60 8.38 13.60
N LEU A 22 3.84 7.93 13.76
CA LEU A 22 4.94 8.26 12.87
C LEU A 22 4.71 7.65 11.48
N ILE A 23 4.31 6.38 11.44
CA ILE A 23 3.99 5.66 10.20
C ILE A 23 2.83 6.36 9.48
N ASN A 24 1.75 6.70 10.20
CA ASN A 24 0.62 7.41 9.62
C ASN A 24 1.01 8.79 9.09
N ARG A 25 1.88 9.52 9.80
CA ARG A 25 2.35 10.83 9.35
C ARG A 25 3.12 10.72 8.04
N ILE A 26 4.08 9.79 7.97
CA ILE A 26 4.89 9.56 6.76
C ILE A 26 3.99 9.11 5.60
N ALA A 27 3.08 8.17 5.85
CA ALA A 27 2.13 7.70 4.85
C ALA A 27 1.29 8.85 4.30
N LYS A 28 0.71 9.68 5.17
CA LYS A 28 -0.07 10.87 4.75
C LYS A 28 0.78 11.86 3.95
N SER A 29 2.01 12.14 4.38
CA SER A 29 2.90 13.05 3.65
C SER A 29 3.28 12.55 2.26
N ASN A 30 3.33 11.23 2.07
CA ASN A 30 3.61 10.61 0.77
C ASN A 30 2.33 10.35 -0.06
N THR A 31 1.15 10.62 0.50
CA THR A 31 -0.13 10.38 -0.18
C THR A 31 -0.64 11.68 -0.78
N THR A 32 -0.82 11.69 -2.09
CA THR A 32 -1.40 12.85 -2.78
C THR A 32 -2.91 12.94 -2.51
N GLN A 33 -3.38 14.11 -2.07
CA GLN A 33 -4.79 14.41 -1.87
C GLN A 33 -5.22 15.59 -2.74
N ASN A 34 -6.47 15.57 -3.20
CA ASN A 34 -7.07 16.70 -3.91
C ASN A 34 -7.63 17.76 -2.93
N ASP A 35 -8.15 18.87 -3.46
CA ASP A 35 -8.71 19.98 -2.65
C ASP A 35 -9.89 19.56 -1.75
N ALA A 36 -10.55 18.44 -2.07
CA ALA A 36 -11.63 17.88 -1.27
C ALA A 36 -11.13 16.91 -0.18
N GLY A 37 -9.81 16.72 -0.04
CA GLY A 37 -9.19 15.81 0.92
C GLY A 37 -9.25 14.33 0.51
N VAL A 38 -9.58 14.03 -0.75
CA VAL A 38 -9.67 12.66 -1.27
C VAL A 38 -8.31 12.24 -1.80
N THR A 39 -7.85 11.04 -1.42
CA THR A 39 -6.63 10.43 -1.96
C THR A 39 -6.79 10.17 -3.45
N VAL A 40 -5.87 10.67 -4.26
CA VAL A 40 -5.91 10.56 -5.72
C VAL A 40 -4.57 10.14 -6.29
N ILE A 41 -4.61 9.43 -7.41
CA ILE A 41 -3.44 9.18 -8.25
C ILE A 41 -3.30 10.38 -9.20
N PRO A 42 -2.20 11.15 -9.13
CA PRO A 42 -2.03 12.33 -9.97
C PRO A 42 -1.81 11.95 -11.44
N LYS A 43 -2.01 12.90 -12.36
CA LYS A 43 -2.01 12.62 -13.82
C LYS A 43 -0.66 12.18 -14.35
N ASP A 44 0.39 12.63 -13.70
CA ASP A 44 1.81 12.40 -13.94
C ASP A 44 2.36 11.17 -13.22
N ASP A 45 1.52 10.44 -12.48
CA ASP A 45 1.93 9.21 -11.81
C ASP A 45 2.22 8.10 -12.86
N PRO A 46 3.42 7.48 -12.83
CA PRO A 46 3.77 6.42 -13.77
C PRO A 46 2.82 5.23 -13.70
N TRP A 47 2.22 4.96 -12.53
CA TRP A 47 1.31 3.84 -12.35
C TRP A 47 -0.06 4.09 -12.98
N ARG A 48 -0.36 5.33 -13.37
CA ARG A 48 -1.64 5.67 -14.00
C ARG A 48 -1.82 5.02 -15.37
N GLU A 49 -0.72 4.71 -16.04
CA GLU A 49 -0.71 4.03 -17.34
C GLU A 49 -0.39 2.53 -17.22
N GLU A 50 -0.27 1.98 -16.00
CA GLU A 50 -0.05 0.54 -15.84
C GLU A 50 -1.38 -0.23 -15.89
N HIS A 51 -1.55 -1.07 -16.90
CA HIS A 51 -2.76 -1.88 -17.10
C HIS A 51 -2.66 -3.29 -16.50
N GLU A 52 -1.45 -3.70 -16.12
CA GLU A 52 -1.13 -5.08 -15.73
C GLU A 52 -2.00 -5.56 -14.56
N TRP A 53 -2.27 -4.68 -13.60
CA TRP A 53 -3.11 -4.97 -12.44
C TRP A 53 -4.59 -5.14 -12.81
N ASP A 54 -5.07 -4.34 -13.77
CA ASP A 54 -6.46 -4.44 -14.27
C ASP A 54 -6.66 -5.75 -15.04
N GLU A 55 -5.68 -6.14 -15.85
CA GLU A 55 -5.67 -7.40 -16.59
C GLU A 55 -5.64 -8.60 -15.64
N MET A 56 -4.71 -8.60 -14.68
CA MET A 56 -4.61 -9.67 -13.67
C MET A 56 -5.91 -9.80 -12.84
N TYR A 57 -6.56 -8.68 -12.49
CA TYR A 57 -7.82 -8.71 -11.77
C TYR A 57 -8.96 -9.31 -12.61
N LYS A 58 -9.04 -8.98 -13.90
CA LYS A 58 -10.02 -9.59 -14.81
C LYS A 58 -9.82 -11.10 -14.91
N GLU A 59 -8.58 -11.55 -15.10
CA GLU A 59 -8.25 -12.98 -15.17
C GLU A 59 -8.62 -13.75 -13.89
N LEU A 60 -8.46 -13.12 -12.72
CA LEU A 60 -8.87 -13.70 -11.43
C LEU A 60 -10.38 -13.81 -11.29
N LYS A 61 -11.14 -12.87 -11.88
CA LYS A 61 -12.61 -12.80 -11.73
C LYS A 61 -13.36 -13.62 -12.78
N GLU A 62 -12.75 -13.86 -13.94
CA GLU A 62 -13.29 -14.69 -15.03
C GLU A 62 -12.93 -16.18 -14.90
N LYS A 63 -12.18 -16.56 -13.86
CA LYS A 63 -11.90 -17.95 -13.45
C LYS A 63 -12.95 -18.48 -12.47
#